data_AF-A0A970GKI3-F1
#
_entry.id   AF-A0A970GKI3-F1
#
_cell.length_a   1.000
_cell.length_b   1.000
_cell.length_c   1.000
_cell.angle_alpha   90.00
_cell.angle_beta   90.00
_cell.angle_gamma   90.00
#
_symmetry.space_group_name_H-M   'P 1'
#
loop_
_entity.id
_entity.type
_entity.pdbx_description
1 polymer ?
#
loop_
_entity_poly.entity_id
_entity_poly.type
_entity_poly.pdbx_seq_one_letter_code
_entity_poly.pdbx_strand_id
1 'polypeptide(L)'
;MERGIDLLRTLAIQLEKVFVPLYESLPGIERDVLLTRQETELLLQLLFTAEETKPLPITEILQEVQGRLQEALRLLMAQDEVAEMFTSIVAEGQDQGDFKSVLALIQQVSVILEEIRDMAFNAIIFAARLDEGAAFTIISQELSKTSTVMKSSYDEFQATFSELQDWYNVFTENVLGKATIQQDRAAQLEAAVASRFAQLIGSLEQIAYFMGDLARHGEQAVSPVGNIMMAIQVQDIIRQQTENLASLLSNGLGAVRGLTGGSGD
;
A
#
# COMPACT_ATOMS: atom_id res chain seq x y z
N MET A 1 -57.72 -21.87 56.18
CA MET A 1 -56.27 -22.12 56.19
C MET A 1 -55.83 -22.97 54.99
N GLU A 2 -56.50 -24.06 54.64
CA GLU A 2 -56.17 -24.89 53.46
C GLU A 2 -56.04 -24.07 52.16
N ARG A 3 -56.99 -23.17 51.91
CA ARG A 3 -56.96 -22.24 50.76
C ARG A 3 -55.72 -21.34 50.70
N GLY A 4 -55.13 -21.01 51.86
CA GLY A 4 -53.90 -20.22 51.95
C GLY A 4 -52.65 -21.06 51.68
N ILE A 5 -52.65 -22.33 52.06
CA ILE A 5 -51.56 -23.28 51.77
C ILE A 5 -51.52 -23.59 50.26
N ASP A 6 -52.68 -23.75 49.62
CA ASP A 6 -52.76 -23.96 48.16
C ASP A 6 -52.31 -22.75 47.35
N LEU A 7 -52.61 -21.53 47.83
CA LEU A 7 -52.11 -20.29 47.22
C LEU A 7 -50.59 -20.19 47.29
N LEU A 8 -49.99 -20.54 48.44
CA LEU A 8 -48.52 -20.53 48.61
C LEU A 8 -47.82 -21.57 47.71
N ARG A 9 -48.40 -22.77 47.57
CA ARG A 9 -47.89 -23.81 46.65
C ARG A 9 -48.01 -23.40 45.19
N THR A 10 -49.13 -22.79 44.80
CA THR A 10 -49.34 -22.31 43.43
C THR A 10 -48.34 -21.20 43.07
N LEU A 11 -48.09 -20.28 44.01
CA LEU A 11 -47.11 -19.22 43.85
C LEU A 11 -45.68 -19.79 43.68
N ALA A 12 -45.30 -20.78 44.48
CA ALA A 12 -43.98 -21.43 44.39
C ALA A 12 -43.74 -22.09 43.03
N ILE A 13 -44.74 -22.80 42.49
CA ILE A 13 -44.66 -23.45 41.17
C ILE A 13 -44.57 -22.42 40.04
N GLN A 14 -45.29 -21.30 40.15
CA GLN A 14 -45.23 -20.24 39.14
C GLN A 14 -43.88 -19.52 39.14
N LEU A 15 -43.30 -19.28 40.33
CA LEU A 15 -41.96 -18.72 40.46
C LEU A 15 -40.91 -19.66 39.84
N GLU A 16 -40.99 -20.96 40.12
CA GLU A 16 -40.05 -21.96 39.59
C GLU A 16 -40.03 -22.01 38.05
N LYS A 17 -41.20 -21.95 37.40
CA LYS A 17 -41.31 -21.96 35.94
C LYS A 17 -40.64 -20.77 35.25
N VAL A 18 -40.52 -19.63 35.95
CA VAL A 18 -39.91 -18.41 35.40
C VAL A 18 -38.44 -18.36 35.73
N PHE A 19 -38.05 -18.67 36.97
CA PHE A 19 -36.69 -18.45 37.45
C PHE A 19 -35.71 -19.58 37.14
N VAL A 20 -36.17 -20.83 37.01
CA VAL A 20 -35.28 -21.97 36.70
C VAL A 20 -34.64 -21.84 35.31
N PRO A 21 -35.39 -21.57 34.21
CA PRO A 21 -34.78 -21.41 32.89
C PRO A 21 -33.81 -20.22 32.81
N LEU A 22 -34.11 -19.14 33.53
CA LEU A 22 -33.23 -17.96 33.65
C LEU A 22 -31.95 -18.32 34.38
N TYR A 23 -32.04 -19.05 35.50
CA TYR A 23 -30.89 -19.49 36.28
C TYR A 23 -29.99 -20.47 35.52
N GLU A 24 -30.57 -21.34 34.69
CA GLU A 24 -29.79 -22.29 33.86
C GLU A 24 -29.06 -21.60 32.71
N SER A 25 -29.59 -20.50 32.19
CA SER A 25 -29.05 -19.84 30.98
C SER A 25 -28.02 -18.74 31.29
N LEU A 26 -28.19 -18.00 32.39
CA LEU A 26 -27.34 -16.85 32.74
C LEU A 26 -25.85 -17.21 32.97
N PRO A 27 -25.48 -18.34 33.61
CA PRO A 27 -24.08 -18.73 33.77
C PRO A 27 -23.38 -19.01 32.44
N GLY A 28 -24.11 -19.55 31.45
CA GLY A 28 -23.59 -19.75 30.09
C GLY A 28 -23.28 -18.42 29.41
N ILE A 29 -24.21 -17.46 29.50
CA ILE A 29 -24.04 -16.12 28.94
C ILE A 29 -22.87 -15.38 29.60
N GLU A 30 -22.76 -15.42 30.94
CA GLU A 30 -21.63 -14.84 31.67
C GLU A 30 -20.30 -15.43 31.22
N ARG A 31 -20.22 -16.75 31.10
CA ARG A 31 -19.02 -17.45 30.65
C ARG A 31 -18.64 -17.08 29.21
N ASP A 32 -19.60 -17.02 28.30
CA ASP A 32 -19.35 -16.69 26.90
C ASP A 32 -18.83 -15.25 26.76
N VAL A 33 -19.43 -14.30 27.49
CA VAL A 33 -18.97 -12.90 27.48
C VAL A 33 -17.56 -12.77 28.06
N LEU A 34 -17.23 -13.50 29.13
CA LEU A 34 -15.87 -13.52 29.71
C LEU A 34 -14.83 -14.12 28.76
N LEU A 35 -15.17 -15.21 28.06
CA LEU A 35 -14.28 -15.83 27.08
C LEU A 35 -14.04 -14.90 25.88
N THR A 36 -15.10 -14.35 25.29
CA THR A 36 -14.98 -13.39 24.19
C THR A 36 -14.17 -12.16 24.60
N ARG A 37 -14.28 -11.72 25.86
CA ARG A 37 -13.45 -10.66 26.41
C ARG A 37 -11.98 -11.04 26.44
N GLN A 38 -11.63 -12.20 27.02
CA GLN A 38 -10.24 -12.66 27.07
C GLN A 38 -9.64 -12.80 25.67
N GLU A 39 -10.40 -13.34 24.72
CA GLU A 39 -9.97 -13.43 23.32
C GLU A 39 -9.75 -12.05 22.70
N THR A 40 -10.65 -11.10 22.95
CA THR A 40 -10.54 -9.72 22.46
C THR A 40 -9.35 -9.00 23.08
N GLU A 41 -9.11 -9.16 24.39
CA GLU A 41 -7.95 -8.60 25.09
C GLU A 41 -6.63 -9.20 24.57
N LEU A 42 -6.62 -10.50 24.28
CA LEU A 42 -5.44 -11.20 23.76
C LEU A 42 -5.14 -10.81 22.30
N LEU A 43 -6.17 -10.62 21.48
CA LEU A 43 -6.05 -10.06 20.13
C LEU A 43 -5.59 -8.60 20.15
N LEU A 44 -6.15 -7.79 21.04
CA LEU A 44 -5.66 -6.45 21.32
C LEU A 44 -4.21 -6.50 21.75
N GLN A 45 -3.81 -7.45 22.59
CA GLN A 45 -2.44 -7.54 23.04
C GLN A 45 -1.46 -7.89 21.91
N LEU A 46 -1.79 -8.90 21.13
CA LEU A 46 -0.94 -9.39 20.04
C LEU A 46 -0.83 -8.41 18.87
N LEU A 47 -1.93 -7.75 18.51
CA LEU A 47 -2.01 -6.91 17.31
C LEU A 47 -1.78 -5.43 17.63
N PHE A 48 -2.10 -5.00 18.86
CA PHE A 48 -2.31 -3.59 19.20
C PHE A 48 -1.77 -3.13 20.57
N THR A 49 -1.28 -3.99 21.48
CA THR A 49 -0.61 -3.46 22.68
C THR A 49 0.87 -3.33 22.43
N ALA A 50 1.28 -2.08 22.39
CA ALA A 50 2.58 -1.65 22.81
C ALA A 50 2.56 -1.38 24.33
N GLU A 51 3.67 -1.64 25.03
CA GLU A 51 3.98 -0.89 26.26
C GLU A 51 3.76 0.60 25.95
N GLU A 52 3.11 1.38 26.83
CA GLU A 52 2.54 2.75 26.60
C GLU A 52 3.38 3.75 25.74
N THR A 53 4.63 3.45 25.46
CA THR A 53 5.59 4.21 24.65
C THR A 53 5.92 3.64 23.26
N LYS A 54 5.39 2.48 22.86
CA LYS A 54 5.71 1.83 21.57
C LYS A 54 4.58 1.96 20.52
N PRO A 55 4.87 1.94 19.22
CA PRO A 55 3.87 1.82 18.15
C PRO A 55 3.22 0.43 18.16
N LEU A 56 2.02 0.30 17.59
CA LEU A 56 1.33 -0.98 17.46
C LEU A 56 2.22 -1.95 16.64
N PRO A 57 2.40 -3.22 17.04
CA PRO A 57 3.26 -4.16 16.31
C PRO A 57 2.89 -4.28 14.83
N ILE A 58 1.60 -4.26 14.50
CA ILE A 58 1.14 -4.29 13.12
C ILE A 58 1.46 -2.99 12.37
N THR A 59 1.45 -1.84 13.05
CA THR A 59 1.85 -0.57 12.44
C THR A 59 3.34 -0.51 12.17
N GLU A 60 4.19 -1.10 13.02
CA GLU A 60 5.63 -1.23 12.76
C GLU A 60 5.91 -2.08 11.52
N ILE A 61 5.25 -3.24 11.42
CA ILE A 61 5.36 -4.11 10.23
C ILE A 61 4.92 -3.36 8.97
N LEU A 62 3.81 -2.63 9.04
CA LEU A 62 3.30 -1.86 7.90
C LEU A 62 4.20 -0.69 7.52
N GLN A 63 4.79 -0.01 8.50
CA GLN A 63 5.79 1.03 8.26
C GLN A 63 7.07 0.45 7.66
N GLU A 64 7.53 -0.73 8.10
CA GLU A 64 8.68 -1.42 7.52
C GLU A 64 8.39 -1.82 6.07
N VAL A 65 7.22 -2.40 5.79
CA VAL A 65 6.81 -2.77 4.43
C VAL A 65 6.69 -1.53 3.55
N GLN A 66 6.12 -0.44 4.05
CA GLN A 66 6.08 0.84 3.34
C GLN A 66 7.49 1.33 3.01
N GLY A 67 8.41 1.31 3.97
CA GLY A 67 9.80 1.73 3.78
C GLY A 67 10.53 0.89 2.74
N ARG A 68 10.41 -0.44 2.80
CA ARG A 68 10.99 -1.35 1.80
C ARG A 68 10.40 -1.12 0.40
N LEU A 69 9.11 -0.83 0.31
CA LEU A 69 8.46 -0.57 -0.98
C LEU A 69 8.91 0.78 -1.55
N GLN A 70 9.05 1.82 -0.70
CA GLN A 70 9.62 3.11 -1.09
C GLN A 70 11.07 2.98 -1.55
N GLU A 71 11.87 2.17 -0.87
CA GLU A 71 13.26 1.89 -1.26
C GLU A 71 13.33 1.14 -2.60
N ALA A 72 12.48 0.13 -2.81
CA ALA A 72 12.37 -0.57 -4.08
C ALA A 72 11.91 0.35 -5.22
N LEU A 73 10.94 1.23 -4.97
CA LEU A 73 10.51 2.25 -5.92
C LEU A 73 11.65 3.22 -6.25
N ARG A 74 12.41 3.67 -5.25
CA ARG A 74 13.57 4.53 -5.43
C ARG A 74 14.68 3.86 -6.24
N LEU A 75 14.93 2.57 -6.02
CA LEU A 75 15.87 1.78 -6.84
C LEU A 75 15.38 1.62 -8.28
N LEU A 76 14.07 1.51 -8.48
CA LEU A 76 13.47 1.50 -9.82
C LEU A 76 13.64 2.86 -10.51
N MET A 77 13.49 3.96 -9.77
CA MET A 77 13.76 5.32 -10.25
C MET A 77 15.25 5.56 -10.49
N ALA A 78 16.17 4.87 -9.81
CA ALA A 78 17.61 4.99 -10.09
C ALA A 78 17.99 4.45 -11.48
N GLN A 79 17.11 3.74 -12.20
CA GLN A 79 17.32 3.53 -13.64
C GLN A 79 17.27 4.83 -14.46
N ASP A 80 16.72 5.92 -13.91
CA ASP A 80 16.81 7.26 -14.49
C ASP A 80 18.26 7.77 -14.50
N GLU A 81 19.16 7.27 -13.65
CA GLU A 81 20.61 7.55 -13.73
C GLU A 81 21.19 7.06 -15.06
N VAL A 82 20.57 6.07 -15.72
CA VAL A 82 20.98 5.65 -17.07
C VAL A 82 20.59 6.73 -18.08
N ALA A 83 19.39 7.30 -17.97
CA ALA A 83 18.97 8.42 -18.82
C ALA A 83 19.80 9.68 -18.55
N GLU A 84 20.13 9.95 -17.27
CA GLU A 84 20.99 11.05 -16.84
C GLU A 84 22.45 10.84 -17.27
N MET A 85 22.96 9.60 -17.25
CA MET A 85 24.27 9.24 -17.79
C MET A 85 24.32 9.38 -19.32
N PHE A 86 23.27 8.98 -20.04
CA PHE A 86 23.18 9.19 -21.49
C PHE A 86 23.05 10.66 -21.87
N THR A 87 22.41 11.47 -21.02
CA THR A 87 22.32 12.92 -21.23
C THR A 87 23.56 13.67 -20.75
N SER A 88 24.24 13.24 -19.68
CA SER A 88 25.46 13.89 -19.16
C SER A 88 26.68 13.61 -20.06
N ILE A 89 26.79 12.41 -20.63
CA ILE A 89 27.81 12.08 -21.65
C ILE A 89 27.78 13.08 -22.81
N VAL A 90 26.65 13.74 -23.07
CA VAL A 90 26.51 14.71 -24.16
C VAL A 90 26.32 16.16 -23.70
N ALA A 91 25.75 16.41 -22.51
CA ALA A 91 25.59 17.74 -21.95
C ALA A 91 26.87 18.27 -21.25
N GLU A 92 27.75 17.39 -20.74
CA GLU A 92 29.09 17.80 -20.30
C GLU A 92 30.01 18.14 -21.49
N GLY A 93 29.62 17.75 -22.70
CA GLY A 93 30.08 18.45 -23.88
C GLY A 93 29.39 19.82 -23.94
N GLN A 94 30.10 20.89 -23.60
CA GLN A 94 29.76 22.27 -24.01
C GLN A 94 29.76 22.46 -25.56
N ASP A 95 29.58 21.37 -26.30
CA ASP A 95 29.97 21.09 -27.67
C ASP A 95 28.77 20.75 -28.55
N GLN A 96 27.59 21.33 -28.25
CA GLN A 96 26.69 21.68 -29.37
C GLN A 96 27.41 22.57 -30.40
N GLY A 97 28.49 23.23 -29.99
CA GLY A 97 29.47 23.84 -30.90
C GLY A 97 30.16 22.84 -31.83
N ASP A 98 30.42 21.59 -31.41
CA ASP A 98 31.29 20.67 -32.14
C ASP A 98 30.58 20.00 -33.33
N PHE A 99 29.33 19.57 -33.19
CA PHE A 99 28.56 19.01 -34.33
C PHE A 99 28.36 20.04 -35.46
N LYS A 100 28.01 21.28 -35.09
CA LYS A 100 27.85 22.39 -36.06
C LYS A 100 29.19 22.80 -36.67
N SER A 101 30.26 22.76 -35.89
CA SER A 101 31.62 23.06 -36.37
C SER A 101 32.13 22.00 -37.32
N VAL A 102 31.90 20.72 -37.03
CA VAL A 102 32.23 19.60 -37.92
C VAL A 102 31.43 19.68 -39.21
N LEU A 103 30.13 19.95 -39.16
CA LEU A 103 29.30 20.13 -40.38
C LEU A 103 29.78 21.32 -41.22
N ALA A 104 30.16 22.44 -40.59
CA ALA A 104 30.71 23.62 -41.26
C ALA A 104 32.09 23.34 -41.87
N LEU A 105 32.95 22.58 -41.19
CA LEU A 105 34.25 22.13 -41.70
C LEU A 105 34.08 21.24 -42.93
N ILE A 106 33.14 20.28 -42.88
CA ILE A 106 32.82 19.39 -44.01
C ILE A 106 32.37 20.21 -45.23
N GLN A 107 31.48 21.20 -45.03
CA GLN A 107 31.05 22.11 -46.10
C GLN A 107 32.21 22.94 -46.66
N GLN A 108 33.09 23.47 -45.81
CA GLN A 108 34.27 24.20 -46.27
C GLN A 108 35.20 23.32 -47.11
N VAL A 109 35.43 22.07 -46.70
CA VAL A 109 36.26 21.14 -47.48
C VAL A 109 35.61 20.81 -48.83
N SER A 110 34.29 20.62 -48.87
CA SER A 110 33.57 20.39 -50.15
C SER A 110 33.71 21.57 -51.12
N VAL A 111 33.65 22.82 -50.62
CA VAL A 111 33.90 24.04 -51.43
C VAL A 111 35.33 24.10 -51.94
N ILE A 112 36.32 23.84 -51.07
CA ILE A 112 37.74 23.83 -51.47
C ILE A 112 37.99 22.80 -52.57
N LEU A 113 37.35 21.63 -52.50
CA LEU A 113 37.47 20.59 -53.53
C LEU A 113 36.87 21.05 -54.88
N GLU A 114 35.76 21.80 -54.88
CA GLU A 114 35.27 22.41 -56.12
C GLU A 114 36.24 23.44 -56.69
N GLU A 115 36.80 24.31 -55.86
CA GLU A 115 37.79 25.30 -56.30
C GLU A 115 39.03 24.63 -56.90
N ILE A 116 39.53 23.55 -56.28
CA ILE A 116 40.65 22.76 -56.81
C ILE A 116 40.31 22.14 -58.17
N ARG A 117 39.09 21.61 -58.32
CA ARG A 117 38.62 21.03 -59.59
C ARG A 117 38.56 22.08 -60.69
N ASP A 118 38.00 23.24 -60.38
CA ASP A 118 37.83 24.34 -61.34
C ASP A 118 39.19 24.94 -61.74
N MET A 119 40.11 25.06 -60.78
CA MET A 119 41.50 25.47 -61.02
C MET A 119 42.24 24.46 -61.90
N ALA A 120 42.05 23.16 -61.65
CA ALA A 120 42.62 22.09 -62.47
C ALA A 120 42.06 22.11 -63.91
N PHE A 121 40.76 22.38 -64.09
CA PHE A 121 40.17 22.57 -65.41
C PHE A 121 40.78 23.75 -66.16
N ASN A 122 40.95 24.89 -65.49
CA ASN A 122 41.58 26.07 -66.07
C ASN A 122 43.04 25.81 -66.45
N ALA A 123 43.77 25.05 -65.62
CA ALA A 123 45.13 24.64 -65.90
C ALA A 123 45.23 23.72 -67.14
N ILE A 124 44.28 22.78 -67.33
CA ILE A 124 44.18 21.95 -68.54
C ILE A 124 43.98 22.83 -69.78
N ILE A 125 43.04 23.78 -69.73
CA ILE A 125 42.74 24.67 -70.87
C ILE A 125 43.96 25.52 -71.23
N PHE A 126 44.69 26.01 -70.23
CA PHE A 126 45.89 26.81 -70.42
C PHE A 126 47.06 25.98 -70.97
N ALA A 127 47.30 24.79 -70.41
CA ALA A 127 48.35 23.88 -70.84
C ALA A 127 48.14 23.40 -72.28
N ALA A 128 46.90 23.20 -72.72
CA ALA A 128 46.55 22.85 -74.10
C ALA A 128 46.92 23.93 -75.14
N ARG A 129 47.19 25.17 -74.71
CA ARG A 129 47.60 26.29 -75.58
C ARG A 129 49.13 26.45 -75.67
N LEU A 130 49.90 25.63 -74.96
CA LEU A 130 51.36 25.68 -74.91
C LEU A 130 51.94 24.44 -75.59
N ASP A 131 52.98 24.61 -76.40
CA ASP A 131 53.63 23.50 -77.13
C ASP A 131 54.30 22.45 -76.20
N GLU A 132 54.63 22.82 -74.96
CA GLU A 132 55.26 21.96 -73.95
C GLU A 132 54.32 21.59 -72.77
N GLY A 133 53.00 21.82 -72.91
CA GLY A 133 52.03 21.70 -71.80
C GLY A 133 51.61 20.29 -71.40
N ALA A 134 52.07 19.23 -72.08
CA ALA A 134 51.54 17.87 -71.92
C ALA A 134 51.62 17.32 -70.48
N ALA A 135 52.72 17.59 -69.76
CA ALA A 135 52.88 17.16 -68.37
C ALA A 135 51.92 17.88 -67.41
N PHE A 136 51.67 19.18 -67.64
CA PHE A 136 50.73 19.98 -66.86
C PHE A 136 49.27 19.53 -67.07
N THR A 137 48.93 19.10 -68.29
CA THR A 137 47.63 18.52 -68.59
C THR A 137 47.38 17.23 -67.82
N ILE A 138 48.37 16.31 -67.76
CA ILE A 138 48.25 15.04 -67.03
C ILE A 138 48.08 15.28 -65.52
N ILE A 139 48.89 16.15 -64.93
CA ILE A 139 48.82 16.49 -63.50
C ILE A 139 47.45 17.10 -63.16
N SER A 140 46.97 18.03 -63.99
CA SER A 140 45.70 18.71 -63.76
C SER A 140 44.50 17.78 -63.97
N GLN A 141 44.58 16.81 -64.89
CA GLN A 141 43.55 15.77 -65.04
C GLN A 141 43.46 14.90 -63.79
N GLU A 142 44.60 14.49 -63.23
CA GLU A 142 44.61 13.69 -62.01
C GLU A 142 44.09 14.50 -60.81
N LEU A 143 44.47 15.78 -60.68
CA LEU A 143 43.97 16.70 -59.65
C LEU A 143 42.44 16.87 -59.73
N SER A 144 41.89 17.07 -60.92
CA SER A 144 40.44 17.18 -61.15
C SER A 144 39.71 15.88 -60.76
N LYS A 145 40.28 14.74 -61.14
CA LYS A 145 39.73 13.41 -60.82
C LYS A 145 39.77 13.14 -59.31
N THR A 146 40.91 13.34 -58.65
CA THR A 146 41.06 13.20 -57.20
C THR A 146 40.11 14.12 -56.45
N SER A 147 39.98 15.37 -56.89
CA SER A 147 39.08 16.32 -56.26
C SER A 147 37.61 15.89 -56.37
N THR A 148 37.22 15.33 -57.53
CA THR A 148 35.87 14.80 -57.74
C THR A 148 35.57 13.60 -56.83
N VAL A 149 36.53 12.67 -56.67
CA VAL A 149 36.37 11.51 -55.78
C VAL A 149 36.32 11.97 -54.31
N MET A 150 37.21 12.86 -53.89
CA MET A 150 37.20 13.41 -52.54
C MET A 150 35.90 14.14 -52.23
N LYS A 151 35.37 14.92 -53.19
CA LYS A 151 34.10 15.62 -53.02
C LYS A 151 32.96 14.64 -52.79
N SER A 152 32.85 13.60 -53.62
CA SER A 152 31.82 12.57 -53.44
C SER A 152 31.89 11.91 -52.07
N SER A 153 33.10 11.65 -51.56
CA SER A 153 33.30 11.07 -50.23
C SER A 153 32.92 12.03 -49.11
N TYR A 154 33.17 13.34 -49.28
CA TYR A 154 32.80 14.37 -48.32
C TYR A 154 31.29 14.63 -48.31
N ASP A 155 30.65 14.63 -49.47
CA ASP A 155 29.19 14.78 -49.58
C ASP A 155 28.47 13.58 -48.93
N GLU A 156 28.99 12.35 -49.09
CA GLU A 156 28.47 11.14 -48.41
C GLU A 156 28.68 11.22 -46.89
N PHE A 157 29.88 11.64 -46.45
CA PHE A 157 30.16 11.86 -45.04
C PHE A 157 29.24 12.94 -44.43
N GLN A 158 28.97 14.02 -45.17
CA GLN A 158 28.02 15.05 -44.75
C GLN A 158 26.62 14.49 -44.56
N ALA A 159 26.14 13.67 -45.49
CA ALA A 159 24.83 13.04 -45.41
C ALA A 159 24.73 12.12 -44.17
N THR A 160 25.71 11.23 -43.98
CA THR A 160 25.74 10.33 -42.81
C THR A 160 25.84 11.09 -41.49
N PHE A 161 26.63 12.18 -41.45
CA PHE A 161 26.77 12.98 -40.24
C PHE A 161 25.49 13.76 -39.90
N SER A 162 24.75 14.23 -40.93
CA SER A 162 23.43 14.83 -40.75
C SER A 162 22.41 13.83 -40.23
N GLU A 163 22.39 12.60 -40.77
CA GLU A 163 21.52 11.52 -40.28
C GLU A 163 21.82 11.17 -38.82
N LEU A 164 23.10 11.14 -38.44
CA LEU A 164 23.53 10.90 -37.05
C LEU A 164 23.02 12.01 -36.12
N GLN A 165 23.07 13.27 -36.57
CA GLN A 165 22.55 14.40 -35.81
C GLN A 165 21.03 14.30 -35.61
N ASP A 166 20.29 13.98 -36.67
CA ASP A 166 18.84 13.83 -36.60
C ASP A 166 18.43 12.66 -35.70
N TRP A 167 19.10 11.51 -35.85
CA TRP A 167 18.92 10.35 -34.98
C TRP A 167 19.19 10.71 -33.52
N TYR A 168 20.26 11.45 -33.24
CA TYR A 168 20.62 11.89 -31.89
C TYR A 168 19.57 12.81 -31.28
N ASN A 169 19.06 13.78 -32.04
CA ASN A 169 18.01 14.68 -31.59
C ASN A 169 16.73 13.91 -31.22
N VAL A 170 16.31 12.99 -32.11
CA VAL A 170 15.15 12.12 -31.89
C VAL A 170 15.36 11.20 -30.69
N PHE A 171 16.54 10.62 -30.54
CA PHE A 171 16.89 9.79 -29.39
C PHE A 171 16.80 10.58 -28.09
N THR A 172 17.42 11.77 -28.04
CA THR A 172 17.44 12.63 -26.87
C THR A 172 16.05 13.11 -26.47
N GLU A 173 15.23 13.54 -27.43
CA GLU A 173 13.84 13.94 -27.20
C GLU A 173 13.00 12.78 -26.66
N ASN A 174 13.16 11.58 -27.23
CA ASN A 174 12.44 10.39 -26.78
C ASN A 174 12.89 9.92 -25.38
N VAL A 175 14.19 9.96 -25.08
CA VAL A 175 14.72 9.57 -23.77
C VAL A 175 14.32 10.58 -22.71
N LEU A 176 14.51 11.89 -22.95
CA LEU A 176 14.08 12.93 -22.01
C LEU A 176 12.56 12.92 -21.80
N GLY A 177 11.77 12.82 -22.87
CA GLY A 177 10.31 12.77 -22.78
C GLY A 177 9.82 11.55 -21.99
N LYS A 178 10.45 10.38 -22.16
CA LYS A 178 10.12 9.17 -21.39
C LYS A 178 10.58 9.27 -19.93
N ALA A 179 11.76 9.84 -19.68
CA ALA A 179 12.30 10.05 -18.34
C ALA A 179 11.39 10.99 -17.51
N THR A 180 10.95 12.11 -18.08
CA THR A 180 10.03 13.04 -17.39
C THR A 180 8.67 12.38 -17.09
N ILE A 181 8.12 11.62 -18.04
CA ILE A 181 6.85 10.88 -17.81
C ILE A 181 7.02 9.80 -16.73
N GLN A 182 8.18 9.13 -16.66
CA GLN A 182 8.46 8.16 -15.61
C GLN A 182 8.59 8.84 -14.25
N GLN A 183 9.28 9.97 -14.15
CA GLN A 183 9.44 10.71 -12.90
C GLN A 183 8.10 11.19 -12.32
N ASP A 184 7.23 11.78 -13.14
CA ASP A 184 5.89 12.22 -12.72
C ASP A 184 5.02 11.03 -12.27
N ARG A 185 5.07 9.92 -13.00
CA ARG A 185 4.32 8.70 -12.63
C ARG A 185 4.88 8.05 -11.37
N ALA A 186 6.19 8.10 -11.16
CA ALA A 186 6.83 7.55 -9.98
C ALA A 186 6.46 8.36 -8.72
N ALA A 187 6.49 9.69 -8.80
CA ALA A 187 6.04 10.55 -7.71
C ALA A 187 4.55 10.32 -7.38
N GLN A 188 3.70 10.17 -8.40
CA GLN A 188 2.29 9.82 -8.21
C GLN A 188 2.10 8.45 -7.56
N LEU A 189 2.90 7.45 -7.97
CA LEU A 189 2.86 6.10 -7.40
C LEU A 189 3.32 6.09 -5.95
N GLU A 190 4.39 6.81 -5.62
CA GLU A 190 4.91 6.95 -4.26
C GLU A 190 3.88 7.62 -3.34
N ALA A 191 3.27 8.71 -3.79
CA ALA A 191 2.21 9.39 -3.05
C ALA A 191 0.96 8.50 -2.86
N ALA A 192 0.58 7.73 -3.89
CA ALA A 192 -0.53 6.79 -3.82
C ALA A 192 -0.26 5.66 -2.81
N VAL A 193 0.95 5.08 -2.83
CA VAL A 193 1.38 4.06 -1.87
C VAL A 193 1.32 4.62 -0.44
N ALA A 194 1.94 5.77 -0.18
CA ALA A 194 1.96 6.38 1.15
C ALA A 194 0.54 6.64 1.67
N SER A 195 -0.35 7.16 0.81
CA SER A 195 -1.75 7.39 1.14
C SER A 195 -2.50 6.11 1.51
N ARG A 196 -2.27 5.00 0.77
CA ARG A 196 -2.90 3.70 1.05
C ARG A 196 -2.42 3.10 2.37
N PHE A 197 -1.12 3.20 2.68
CA PHE A 197 -0.58 2.73 3.96
C PHE A 197 -1.13 3.56 5.12
N ALA A 198 -1.23 4.88 5.00
CA ALA A 198 -1.84 5.74 6.01
C ALA A 198 -3.32 5.39 6.27
N GLN A 199 -4.10 5.13 5.21
CA GLN A 199 -5.49 4.68 5.34
C GLN A 199 -5.60 3.34 6.05
N LEU A 200 -4.71 2.40 5.74
CA LEU A 200 -4.69 1.07 6.35
C LEU A 200 -4.32 1.14 7.83
N ILE A 201 -3.30 1.93 8.18
CA ILE A 201 -2.90 2.18 9.57
C ILE A 201 -4.05 2.80 10.37
N GLY A 202 -4.67 3.88 9.85
CA GLY A 202 -5.81 4.51 10.53
C GLY A 202 -7.01 3.57 10.70
N SER A 203 -7.25 2.68 9.73
CA SER A 203 -8.31 1.65 9.84
C SER A 203 -8.01 0.64 10.95
N LEU A 204 -6.74 0.24 11.08
CA LEU A 204 -6.30 -0.68 12.12
C LEU A 204 -6.36 -0.06 13.52
N GLU A 205 -5.97 1.20 13.66
CA GLU A 205 -6.14 1.97 14.91
C GLU A 205 -7.63 2.07 15.30
N GLN A 206 -8.51 2.29 14.33
CA GLN A 206 -9.94 2.35 14.57
C GLN A 206 -10.51 0.98 14.99
N ILE A 207 -10.05 -0.12 14.38
CA ILE A 207 -10.40 -1.48 14.80
C ILE A 207 -9.93 -1.73 16.24
N ALA A 208 -8.70 -1.34 16.58
CA ALA A 208 -8.17 -1.46 17.93
C ALA A 208 -9.03 -0.69 18.95
N TYR A 209 -9.42 0.53 18.61
CA TYR A 209 -10.33 1.33 19.44
C TYR A 209 -11.68 0.63 19.64
N PHE A 210 -12.30 0.12 18.56
CA PHE A 210 -13.57 -0.60 18.65
C PHE A 210 -13.46 -1.88 19.49
N MET A 211 -12.40 -2.66 19.33
CA MET A 211 -12.17 -3.86 20.13
C MET A 211 -11.96 -3.52 21.61
N GLY A 212 -11.24 -2.45 21.92
CA GLY A 212 -11.05 -1.97 23.30
C GLY A 212 -12.36 -1.48 23.92
N ASP A 213 -13.19 -0.80 23.13
CA ASP A 213 -14.51 -0.36 23.56
C ASP A 213 -15.48 -1.54 23.77
N LEU A 214 -15.43 -2.55 22.90
CA LEU A 214 -16.19 -3.79 23.03
C LEU A 214 -15.82 -4.55 24.30
N ALA A 215 -14.53 -4.69 24.60
CA ALA A 215 -14.06 -5.34 25.82
C ALA A 215 -14.56 -4.63 27.09
N ARG A 216 -14.55 -3.28 27.09
CA ARG A 216 -15.05 -2.45 28.19
C ARG A 216 -16.56 -2.56 28.37
N HIS A 217 -17.33 -2.54 27.28
CA HIS A 217 -18.78 -2.72 27.34
C HIS A 217 -19.17 -4.15 27.75
N GLY A 218 -18.39 -5.15 27.34
CA GLY A 218 -18.54 -6.52 27.81
C GLY A 218 -18.43 -6.64 29.33
N GLU A 219 -17.43 -5.98 29.94
CA GLU A 219 -17.27 -5.93 31.40
C GLU A 219 -18.49 -5.30 32.09
N GLN A 220 -18.98 -4.17 31.55
CA GLN A 220 -20.15 -3.49 32.09
C GLN A 220 -21.45 -4.31 31.94
N ALA A 221 -21.54 -5.17 30.91
CA ALA A 221 -22.70 -6.02 30.66
C ALA A 221 -22.76 -7.26 31.59
N VAL A 222 -21.62 -7.77 32.06
CA VAL A 222 -21.54 -8.93 32.97
C VAL A 222 -21.99 -8.57 34.39
N SER A 223 -21.70 -7.36 34.88
CA SER A 223 -22.06 -6.94 36.24
C SER A 223 -23.57 -7.04 36.54
N PRO A 224 -24.49 -6.58 35.66
CA PRO A 224 -25.92 -6.82 35.80
C PRO A 224 -26.33 -8.29 35.82
N VAL A 225 -25.68 -9.15 35.01
CA VAL A 225 -25.96 -10.60 34.98
C VAL A 225 -25.65 -11.22 36.33
N GLY A 226 -24.50 -10.90 36.93
CA GLY A 226 -24.14 -11.33 38.28
C GLY A 226 -25.13 -10.84 39.34
N ASN A 227 -25.59 -9.58 39.24
CA ASN A 227 -26.61 -9.03 40.14
C ASN A 227 -27.96 -9.75 40.02
N ILE A 228 -28.38 -10.10 38.80
CA ILE A 228 -29.60 -10.89 38.55
C ILE A 228 -29.44 -12.30 39.13
N MET A 229 -28.30 -12.95 38.93
CA MET A 229 -28.03 -14.27 39.51
C MET A 229 -28.10 -14.25 41.04
N MET A 230 -27.53 -13.24 41.69
CA MET A 230 -27.65 -13.05 43.15
C MET A 230 -29.11 -12.83 43.58
N ALA A 231 -29.87 -12.03 42.83
CA ALA A 231 -31.28 -11.78 43.12
C ALA A 231 -32.15 -13.05 42.97
N ILE A 232 -31.88 -13.88 41.96
CA ILE A 232 -32.55 -15.16 41.76
C ILE A 232 -32.22 -16.13 42.91
N GLN A 233 -30.98 -16.17 43.39
CA GLN A 233 -30.60 -16.98 44.55
C GLN A 233 -31.36 -16.57 45.82
N VAL A 234 -31.53 -15.26 46.07
CA VAL A 234 -32.34 -14.76 47.19
C VAL A 234 -33.81 -15.18 47.04
N GLN A 235 -34.35 -15.18 45.82
CA GLN A 235 -35.71 -15.64 45.58
C GLN A 235 -35.87 -17.15 45.77
N ASP A 236 -34.87 -17.97 45.44
CA ASP A 236 -34.90 -19.40 45.72
C ASP A 236 -34.91 -19.68 47.23
N ILE A 237 -34.17 -18.90 48.02
CA ILE A 237 -34.23 -18.94 49.49
C ILE A 237 -35.64 -18.60 49.99
N ILE A 238 -36.28 -17.56 49.44
CA ILE A 238 -37.67 -17.18 49.80
C ILE A 238 -38.64 -18.29 49.42
N ARG A 239 -38.46 -18.94 48.27
CA ARG A 239 -39.26 -20.10 47.83
C ARG A 239 -39.14 -21.25 48.84
N GLN A 240 -37.92 -21.66 49.19
CA GLN A 240 -37.66 -22.73 50.16
C GLN A 240 -38.27 -22.40 51.54
N GLN A 241 -38.15 -21.15 51.99
CA GLN A 241 -38.79 -20.71 53.24
C GLN A 241 -40.33 -20.78 53.17
N THR A 242 -40.91 -20.43 52.02
CA THR A 242 -42.35 -20.48 51.78
C THR A 242 -42.87 -21.93 51.77
N GLU A 243 -42.14 -22.85 51.15
CA GLU A 243 -42.44 -24.28 51.20
C GLU A 243 -42.31 -24.86 52.61
N ASN A 244 -41.27 -24.47 53.34
CA ASN A 244 -41.09 -24.87 54.74
C ASN A 244 -42.24 -24.36 55.62
N LEU A 245 -42.68 -23.11 55.45
CA LEU A 245 -43.84 -22.56 56.17
C LEU A 245 -45.13 -23.30 55.79
N ALA A 246 -45.36 -23.58 54.51
CA ALA A 246 -46.52 -24.36 54.06
C ALA A 246 -46.51 -25.78 54.64
N SER A 247 -45.34 -26.42 54.72
CA SER A 247 -45.13 -27.73 55.33
C SER A 247 -45.41 -27.71 56.84
N LEU A 248 -44.87 -26.72 57.57
CA LEU A 248 -45.10 -26.54 59.00
C LEU A 248 -46.58 -26.28 59.32
N LEU A 249 -47.25 -25.43 58.54
CA LEU A 249 -48.69 -25.16 58.70
C LEU A 249 -49.54 -26.39 58.38
N SER A 250 -49.18 -27.15 57.35
CA SER A 250 -49.83 -28.42 57.00
C SER A 250 -49.68 -29.46 58.11
N ASN A 251 -48.47 -29.61 58.66
CA ASN A 251 -48.17 -30.55 59.75
C ASN A 251 -48.85 -30.14 61.06
N GLY A 252 -48.90 -28.83 61.36
CA GLY A 252 -49.62 -28.29 62.50
C GLY A 252 -51.14 -28.49 62.40
N LEU A 253 -51.73 -28.29 61.22
CA LEU A 253 -53.14 -28.62 60.95
C LEU A 253 -53.43 -30.12 61.08
N GLY A 254 -52.51 -30.97 60.63
CA GLY A 254 -52.58 -32.42 60.82
C GLY A 254 -52.55 -32.82 62.29
N ALA A 255 -51.67 -32.21 63.09
CA ALA A 255 -51.57 -32.43 64.54
C ALA A 255 -52.83 -31.95 65.28
N VAL A 256 -53.38 -30.78 64.90
CA VAL A 256 -54.64 -30.27 65.46
C VAL A 256 -55.83 -31.17 65.08
N ARG A 257 -55.92 -31.63 63.83
CA ARG A 257 -56.94 -32.62 63.41
C ARG A 257 -56.81 -33.94 64.16
N GLY A 258 -55.59 -34.42 64.40
CA GLY A 258 -55.33 -35.63 65.21
C GLY A 258 -55.71 -35.48 66.68
N LEU A 259 -55.53 -34.28 67.25
CA LEU A 259 -55.95 -33.95 68.62
C LEU A 259 -57.48 -33.80 68.75
N THR A 260 -58.17 -33.33 67.70
CA THR A 260 -59.65 -33.23 67.69
C THR A 260 -60.35 -34.52 67.24
N GLY A 261 -59.64 -35.45 66.60
CA GLY A 261 -60.18 -36.74 66.13
C GLY A 261 -59.94 -37.91 67.08
N GLY A 262 -59.26 -37.69 68.21
CA GLY A 262 -58.91 -38.72 69.22
C GLY A 262 -59.83 -38.73 70.45
N SER A 263 -61.06 -38.25 70.35
CA SER A 263 -62.06 -38.33 71.43
C SER A 263 -63.44 -38.58 70.84
N GLY A 264 -63.73 -39.86 70.60
CA GLY A 264 -65.02 -40.37 70.17
C GLY A 264 -64.88 -41.87 69.94
N ASP A 265 -65.35 -42.66 70.91
CA ASP A 265 -65.60 -44.10 70.82
C ASP A 265 -66.33 -44.50 69.53
#